data_AF-A0A2V8QGT6-F1
#
_entry.id   AF-A0A2V8QGT6-F1
#
_cell.length_a   1.000
_cell.length_b   1.000
_cell.length_c   1.000
_cell.angle_alpha   90.00
_cell.angle_beta   90.00
_cell.angle_gamma   90.00
#
_symmetry.space_group_name_H-M   'P 1'
#
loop_
_entity.id
_entity.type
_entity.pdbx_description
1 polymer ?
#
loop_
_entity_poly.entity_id
_entity_poly.type
_entity_poly.pdbx_seq_one_letter_code
_entity_poly.pdbx_strand_id
1 'polypeptide(L)'
;MMESLLSDIRYAARNLRKRPGFTAITVLTLAIGIGANTTIFSTVDALILHPFSFPNQERLVVVWEQNKAVGVQRGSVAPGNFTEWRDQNQVCEQLIAIQQKAFDVSDGSRPERFPGYGVTAGFFDALGVKAARGRTFLPEDSQPGREQVVVLKHSFWQQHFGGDAGIVGKSISLNQKQFTVVGVMPADFNYPYNSGEMWTPL
;
A
#
# COMPACT_ATOMS: atom_id res chain seq x y z
N MET A 1 -19.09 -49.15 1.82
CA MET A 1 -18.80 -47.98 0.93
C MET A 1 -17.47 -47.31 1.26
N MET A 2 -17.13 -47.03 2.53
CA MET A 2 -15.84 -46.42 2.87
C MET A 2 -14.65 -47.40 2.66
N GLU A 3 -14.81 -48.68 3.01
CA GLU A 3 -13.76 -49.70 2.84
C GLU A 3 -13.45 -50.02 1.37
N SER A 4 -14.46 -49.94 0.49
CA SER A 4 -14.27 -50.13 -0.95
C SER A 4 -13.47 -48.98 -1.57
N LEU A 5 -13.76 -47.72 -1.21
CA LEU A 5 -13.00 -46.54 -1.64
C LEU A 5 -11.52 -46.62 -1.22
N LEU A 6 -11.26 -47.04 0.02
CA LEU A 6 -9.89 -47.21 0.53
C LEU A 6 -9.13 -48.31 -0.19
N SER A 7 -9.81 -49.42 -0.50
CA SER A 7 -9.23 -50.49 -1.32
C SER A 7 -8.90 -49.99 -2.72
N ASP A 8 -9.83 -49.29 -3.38
CA ASP A 8 -9.65 -48.79 -4.75
C ASP A 8 -8.50 -47.79 -4.85
N ILE A 9 -8.36 -46.86 -3.91
CA ILE A 9 -7.22 -45.92 -3.84
C ILE A 9 -5.90 -46.68 -3.68
N ARG A 10 -5.86 -47.71 -2.82
CA ARG A 10 -4.65 -48.51 -2.57
C ARG A 10 -4.26 -49.33 -3.80
N TYR A 11 -5.23 -49.88 -4.50
CA TYR A 11 -5.03 -50.58 -5.77
C TYR A 11 -4.53 -49.63 -6.87
N ALA A 12 -5.13 -48.45 -7.02
CA ALA A 12 -4.71 -47.43 -7.98
C ALA A 12 -3.26 -46.98 -7.72
N ALA A 13 -2.91 -46.66 -6.46
CA ALA A 13 -1.55 -46.28 -6.08
C ALA A 13 -0.52 -47.37 -6.40
N ARG A 14 -0.87 -48.64 -6.16
CA ARG A 14 -0.01 -49.78 -6.50
C ARG A 14 0.20 -49.93 -8.02
N ASN A 15 -0.84 -49.65 -8.81
CA ASN A 15 -0.74 -49.66 -10.28
C ASN A 15 0.11 -48.52 -10.83
N LEU A 16 -0.02 -47.31 -10.29
CA LEU A 16 0.82 -46.17 -10.65
C LEU A 16 2.30 -46.46 -10.39
N ARG A 17 2.63 -47.06 -9.24
CA ARG A 17 4.01 -47.44 -8.89
C ARG A 17 4.59 -48.55 -9.78
N LYS A 18 3.74 -49.41 -10.38
CA LYS A 18 4.16 -50.47 -11.31
C LYS A 18 4.50 -49.93 -12.71
N ARG A 19 4.04 -48.73 -13.08
CA ARG A 19 4.29 -48.10 -14.39
C ARG A 19 4.85 -46.69 -14.20
N PRO A 20 6.11 -46.56 -13.71
CA PRO A 20 6.66 -45.28 -13.28
C PRO A 20 6.83 -44.29 -14.44
N GLY A 21 7.23 -44.73 -15.63
CA GLY A 21 7.46 -43.84 -16.78
C GLY A 21 6.18 -43.16 -17.29
N PHE A 22 5.11 -43.93 -17.51
CA PHE A 22 3.81 -43.39 -17.92
C PHE A 22 3.23 -42.47 -16.84
N THR A 23 3.26 -42.91 -15.57
CA THR A 23 2.79 -42.11 -14.44
C THR A 23 3.54 -40.79 -14.33
N ALA A 24 4.86 -40.80 -14.48
CA ALA A 24 5.69 -39.59 -14.42
C ALA A 24 5.29 -38.59 -15.51
N ILE A 25 5.14 -39.04 -16.76
CA ILE A 25 4.73 -38.17 -17.87
C ILE A 25 3.34 -37.56 -17.60
N THR A 26 2.36 -38.37 -17.19
CA THR A 26 1.01 -37.88 -16.91
C THR A 26 1.00 -36.87 -15.77
N VAL A 27 1.71 -37.13 -14.67
CA VAL A 27 1.82 -36.21 -13.53
C VAL A 27 2.50 -34.91 -13.96
N LEU A 28 3.57 -34.98 -14.75
CA LEU A 28 4.29 -33.79 -15.21
C LEU A 28 3.43 -32.93 -16.13
N THR A 29 2.71 -33.54 -17.08
CA THR A 29 1.78 -32.83 -17.97
C THR A 29 0.67 -32.15 -17.18
N LEU A 30 0.07 -32.84 -16.21
CA LEU A 30 -0.98 -32.28 -15.36
C LEU A 30 -0.42 -31.15 -14.48
N ALA A 31 0.76 -31.34 -13.89
CA ALA A 31 1.42 -30.34 -13.05
C ALA A 31 1.75 -29.06 -13.84
N ILE A 32 2.25 -29.19 -15.07
CA ILE A 32 2.53 -28.04 -15.94
C ILE A 32 1.23 -27.31 -16.29
N GLY A 33 0.18 -28.03 -16.69
CA GLY A 33 -1.11 -27.43 -17.04
C GLY A 33 -1.75 -26.67 -15.87
N ILE A 34 -1.77 -27.29 -14.68
CA ILE A 34 -2.29 -26.67 -13.46
C ILE A 34 -1.41 -25.48 -13.04
N GLY A 35 -0.09 -25.65 -13.03
CA GLY A 35 0.87 -24.63 -12.59
C GLY A 35 0.85 -23.40 -13.47
N ALA A 36 0.82 -23.57 -14.79
CA ALA A 36 0.78 -22.47 -15.75
C ALA A 36 -0.50 -21.63 -15.58
N ASN A 37 -1.66 -22.29 -15.54
CA ASN A 37 -2.94 -21.60 -15.34
C ASN A 37 -2.98 -20.88 -13.99
N THR A 38 -2.57 -21.55 -12.91
CA THR A 38 -2.53 -20.94 -11.57
C THR A 38 -1.62 -19.72 -11.54
N THR A 39 -0.43 -19.79 -12.16
CA THR A 39 0.52 -18.67 -12.19
C THR A 39 -0.05 -17.46 -12.92
N ILE A 40 -0.71 -17.67 -14.06
CA ILE A 40 -1.34 -16.59 -14.83
C ILE A 40 -2.44 -15.93 -13.99
N PHE A 41 -3.36 -16.72 -13.41
CA PHE A 41 -4.45 -16.18 -12.60
C PHE A 41 -3.96 -15.48 -11.34
N SER A 42 -2.96 -16.03 -10.64
CA SER A 42 -2.36 -15.38 -9.47
C SER A 42 -1.66 -14.08 -9.84
N THR A 43 -1.00 -14.01 -11.00
CA THR A 43 -0.34 -12.77 -11.46
C THR A 43 -1.39 -11.71 -11.83
N VAL A 44 -2.48 -12.10 -12.49
CA VAL A 44 -3.60 -11.22 -12.80
C VAL A 44 -4.26 -10.70 -11.53
N ASP A 45 -4.55 -11.58 -10.58
CA ASP A 45 -5.15 -11.20 -9.30
C ASP A 45 -4.26 -10.23 -8.52
N ALA A 46 -2.97 -10.52 -8.41
CA ALA A 46 -1.99 -9.69 -7.70
C ALA A 46 -1.72 -8.33 -8.37
N LEU A 47 -1.79 -8.25 -9.71
CA LEU A 47 -1.45 -7.00 -10.43
C LEU A 47 -2.67 -6.15 -10.79
N ILE A 48 -3.84 -6.76 -10.98
CA ILE A 48 -5.03 -6.09 -11.52
C ILE A 48 -6.13 -5.99 -10.46
N LEU A 49 -6.39 -7.05 -9.70
CA LEU A 49 -7.57 -7.12 -8.83
C LEU A 49 -7.29 -6.65 -7.41
N HIS A 50 -6.16 -7.07 -6.83
CA HIS A 50 -5.73 -6.69 -5.49
C HIS A 50 -4.29 -6.16 -5.47
N PRO A 51 -3.97 -5.10 -6.23
CA PRO A 51 -2.63 -4.53 -6.25
C PRO A 51 -2.20 -3.91 -4.91
N PHE A 52 -3.14 -3.71 -3.97
CA PHE A 52 -2.89 -3.04 -2.70
C PHE A 52 -3.33 -3.93 -1.54
N SER A 53 -2.44 -4.19 -0.59
CA SER A 53 -2.76 -5.00 0.59
C SER A 53 -3.25 -4.13 1.76
N PHE A 54 -4.21 -3.24 1.50
CA PHE A 54 -4.83 -2.47 2.57
C PHE A 54 -5.99 -3.27 3.19
N PRO A 55 -6.09 -3.30 4.52
CA PRO A 55 -7.31 -3.75 5.17
C PRO A 55 -8.52 -2.98 4.63
N ASN A 56 -9.56 -3.71 4.22
CA ASN A 56 -10.81 -3.15 3.68
C ASN A 56 -10.66 -2.32 2.39
N GLN A 57 -9.75 -2.70 1.49
CA GLN A 57 -9.55 -2.00 0.19
C GLN A 57 -10.87 -1.80 -0.58
N GLU A 58 -11.79 -2.77 -0.51
CA GLU A 58 -13.11 -2.74 -1.14
C GLU A 58 -14.03 -1.63 -0.62
N ARG A 59 -13.72 -1.03 0.53
CA ARG A 59 -14.45 0.10 1.13
C ARG A 59 -13.83 1.46 0.81
N LEU A 60 -12.70 1.50 0.10
CA LEU A 60 -12.02 2.73 -0.28
C LEU A 60 -12.53 3.25 -1.63
N VAL A 61 -12.88 4.54 -1.67
CA VAL A 61 -13.28 5.23 -2.90
C VAL A 61 -12.52 6.54 -3.03
N VAL A 62 -12.17 6.90 -4.27
CA VAL A 62 -11.53 8.19 -4.57
C VAL A 62 -12.57 9.12 -5.17
N VAL A 63 -12.80 10.25 -4.50
CA VAL A 63 -13.73 11.28 -4.94
C VAL A 63 -12.96 12.41 -5.61
N TRP A 64 -13.42 12.84 -6.78
CA TRP A 64 -12.82 13.91 -7.57
C TRP A 64 -13.82 15.06 -7.74
N GLU A 65 -13.32 16.29 -7.85
CA GLU A 65 -14.17 17.42 -8.21
C GLU A 65 -14.41 17.44 -9.72
N GLN A 66 -15.66 17.68 -10.13
CA GLN A 66 -16.01 17.81 -11.55
C GLN A 66 -16.33 19.28 -11.86
N ASN A 67 -15.64 19.84 -12.84
CA ASN A 67 -15.96 21.15 -13.39
C ASN A 67 -16.47 20.99 -14.83
N LYS A 68 -17.80 20.94 -14.97
CA LYS A 68 -18.47 20.79 -16.27
C LYS A 68 -18.24 21.98 -17.20
N ALA A 69 -18.01 23.18 -16.66
CA ALA A 69 -17.83 24.39 -17.46
C ALA A 69 -16.52 24.39 -18.27
N VAL A 70 -15.47 23.73 -17.75
CA VAL A 70 -14.18 23.56 -18.45
C VAL A 70 -13.91 22.11 -18.88
N GLY A 71 -14.93 21.24 -18.82
CA GLY A 71 -14.82 19.84 -19.25
C GLY A 71 -13.95 18.93 -18.37
N VAL A 72 -13.61 19.34 -17.15
CA VAL A 72 -12.78 18.56 -16.23
C VAL A 72 -13.66 17.57 -15.47
N GLN A 73 -13.49 16.27 -15.74
CA GLN A 73 -14.24 15.20 -15.07
C GLN A 73 -13.59 14.69 -13.77
N ARG A 74 -12.26 14.78 -13.65
CA ARG A 74 -11.50 14.38 -12.47
C ARG A 74 -10.50 15.48 -12.11
N GLY A 75 -10.99 16.50 -11.42
CA GLY A 75 -10.23 17.64 -10.96
C GLY A 75 -9.75 17.49 -9.53
N SER A 76 -8.70 18.23 -9.19
CA SER A 76 -8.31 18.43 -7.79
C SER A 76 -9.45 19.09 -7.02
N VAL A 77 -9.71 18.61 -5.82
CA VAL A 77 -10.73 19.17 -4.94
C VAL A 77 -10.19 20.45 -4.29
N ALA A 78 -10.95 21.54 -4.35
CA ALA A 78 -10.57 22.76 -3.63
C ALA A 78 -10.68 22.56 -2.11
N PRO A 79 -9.77 23.12 -1.26
CA PRO A 79 -9.80 22.90 0.18
C PRO A 79 -11.13 23.28 0.88
N GLY A 80 -11.79 24.33 0.39
CA GLY A 80 -13.13 24.73 0.88
C GLY A 80 -14.18 23.67 0.58
N ASN A 81 -14.21 23.16 -0.65
CA ASN A 81 -15.14 22.10 -1.06
C ASN A 81 -14.89 20.80 -0.28
N PHE A 82 -13.63 20.43 -0.05
CA PHE A 82 -13.32 19.27 0.79
C PHE A 82 -13.88 19.40 2.21
N THR A 83 -13.75 20.59 2.80
CA THR A 83 -14.27 20.86 4.15
C THR A 83 -15.79 20.70 4.16
N GLU A 84 -16.47 21.29 3.19
CA GLU A 84 -17.93 21.17 3.05
C GLU A 84 -18.38 19.72 2.81
N TRP A 85 -17.70 18.98 1.93
CA TRP A 85 -17.99 17.57 1.67
C TRP A 85 -17.81 16.71 2.91
N ARG A 86 -16.75 16.96 3.69
CA ARG A 86 -16.49 16.23 4.93
C ARG A 86 -17.58 16.51 5.97
N ASP A 87 -18.00 17.77 6.12
CA ASP A 87 -18.97 18.17 7.13
C ASP A 87 -20.40 17.70 6.79
N GLN A 88 -20.72 17.59 5.49
CA GLN A 88 -22.01 17.09 5.00
C GLN A 88 -22.01 15.58 4.66
N ASN A 89 -20.88 14.89 4.87
CA ASN A 89 -20.75 13.48 4.51
C ASN A 89 -21.65 12.58 5.38
N GLN A 90 -22.43 11.73 4.72
CA GLN A 90 -23.30 10.72 5.36
C GLN A 90 -23.05 9.30 4.82
N VAL A 91 -22.16 9.15 3.82
CA VAL A 91 -21.99 7.90 3.06
C VAL A 91 -20.67 7.22 3.42
N CYS A 92 -19.59 8.00 3.55
CA CYS A 92 -18.28 7.47 3.90
C CYS A 92 -18.11 7.47 5.42
N GLU A 93 -17.41 6.48 5.97
CA GLU A 93 -17.08 6.48 7.41
C GLU A 93 -16.12 7.64 7.75
N GLN A 94 -15.17 7.91 6.85
CA GLN A 94 -14.23 9.02 6.95
C GLN A 94 -13.96 9.59 5.56
N LEU A 95 -13.72 10.91 5.50
CA LEU A 95 -13.27 11.60 4.30
C LEU A 95 -11.89 12.19 4.55
N ILE A 96 -10.91 11.74 3.76
CA ILE A 96 -9.50 12.13 3.88
C ILE A 96 -9.07 12.87 2.61
N ALA A 97 -8.14 13.82 2.75
CA ALA A 97 -7.54 14.49 1.61
C ALA A 97 -6.11 14.00 1.40
N ILE A 98 -5.74 13.91 0.13
CA ILE A 98 -4.43 13.46 -0.33
C ILE A 98 -3.99 14.40 -1.44
N GLN A 99 -2.75 14.86 -1.36
CA GLN A 99 -2.13 15.71 -2.37
C GLN A 99 -0.76 15.15 -2.72
N GLN A 100 -0.50 14.93 -4.01
CA GLN A 100 0.84 14.61 -4.48
C GLN A 100 1.78 15.78 -4.22
N LYS A 101 2.91 15.48 -3.56
CA LYS A 101 4.00 16.41 -3.29
C LYS A 101 5.31 15.79 -3.78
N ALA A 102 6.34 16.61 -3.84
CA ALA A 102 7.70 16.14 -3.97
C ALA A 102 8.56 16.81 -2.90
N PHE A 103 9.53 16.06 -2.39
CA PHE A 103 10.39 16.49 -1.30
C PHE A 103 11.84 16.39 -1.76
N ASP A 104 12.54 17.51 -1.69
CA ASP A 104 13.97 17.59 -1.87
C ASP A 104 14.64 17.24 -0.53
N VAL A 105 15.20 16.04 -0.44
CA VAL A 105 15.86 15.50 0.75
C VAL A 105 17.32 15.91 0.70
N SER A 106 17.82 16.52 1.79
CA SER A 106 19.20 17.00 1.89
C SER A 106 19.99 16.23 2.96
N ASP A 107 20.08 14.91 2.81
CA ASP A 107 20.78 13.99 3.73
C ASP A 107 22.25 13.71 3.33
N GLY A 108 22.67 14.14 2.13
CA GLY A 108 24.01 13.96 1.58
C GLY A 108 24.61 15.23 0.97
N SER A 109 25.59 15.05 0.07
CA SER A 109 26.29 16.17 -0.59
C SER A 109 25.47 16.85 -1.71
N ARG A 110 24.39 16.22 -2.17
CA ARG A 110 23.47 16.75 -3.17
C ARG A 110 22.02 16.47 -2.76
N PRO A 111 21.11 17.46 -2.86
CA PRO A 111 19.69 17.21 -2.66
C PRO A 111 19.14 16.26 -3.71
N GLU A 112 18.40 15.25 -3.27
CA GLU A 112 17.69 14.31 -4.13
C GLU A 112 16.17 14.50 -3.96
N ARG A 113 15.44 14.42 -5.08
CA ARG A 113 13.99 14.69 -5.11
C ARG A 113 13.20 13.40 -5.10
N PHE A 114 12.37 13.22 -4.09
CA PHE A 114 11.53 12.04 -3.91
C PHE A 114 10.04 12.38 -4.01
N PRO A 115 9.23 11.49 -4.60
CA PRO A 115 7.79 11.67 -4.61
C PRO A 115 7.22 11.36 -3.21
N GLY A 116 6.18 12.08 -2.83
CA GLY A 116 5.53 11.91 -1.54
C GLY A 116 4.14 12.51 -1.53
N TYR A 117 3.54 12.53 -0.35
CA TYR A 117 2.16 12.96 -0.20
C TYR A 117 1.95 13.90 0.98
N GLY A 118 1.19 14.96 0.77
CA GLY A 118 0.49 15.63 1.84
C GLY A 118 -0.81 14.87 2.12
N VAL A 119 -1.10 14.55 3.37
CA VAL A 119 -2.34 13.86 3.76
C VAL A 119 -2.96 14.47 5.02
N THR A 120 -4.28 14.34 5.17
CA THR A 120 -4.96 14.63 6.45
C THR A 120 -4.62 13.58 7.50
N ALA A 121 -4.68 13.95 8.79
CA ALA A 121 -4.26 13.07 9.90
C ALA A 121 -4.88 11.66 9.87
N GLY A 122 -6.17 11.54 9.54
CA GLY A 122 -6.88 10.25 9.47
C GLY A 122 -6.52 9.35 8.28
N PHE A 123 -5.55 9.71 7.45
CA PHE A 123 -5.19 8.96 6.23
C PHE A 123 -4.81 7.51 6.51
N PHE A 124 -3.88 7.27 7.43
CA PHE A 124 -3.41 5.91 7.72
C PHE A 124 -4.47 5.06 8.41
N ASP A 125 -5.29 5.69 9.27
CA ASP A 125 -6.41 5.04 9.95
C ASP A 125 -7.49 4.63 8.95
N ALA A 126 -7.80 5.48 7.97
CA ALA A 126 -8.73 5.16 6.88
C ALA A 126 -8.23 3.98 6.01
N LEU A 127 -6.91 3.84 5.84
CA LEU A 127 -6.30 2.69 5.19
C LEU A 127 -6.19 1.45 6.10
N GLY A 128 -6.49 1.57 7.40
CA GLY A 128 -6.33 0.50 8.38
C GLY A 128 -4.88 0.12 8.65
N VAL A 129 -3.91 0.98 8.33
CA VAL A 129 -2.47 0.70 8.45
C VAL A 129 -1.87 1.44 9.64
N LYS A 130 -1.11 0.71 10.46
CA LYS A 130 -0.36 1.28 11.60
C LYS A 130 1.12 1.40 11.26
N ALA A 131 1.79 2.38 11.87
CA ALA A 131 3.24 2.48 11.80
C ALA A 131 3.90 1.26 12.43
N ALA A 132 4.91 0.71 11.75
CA ALA A 132 5.76 -0.36 12.29
C ALA A 132 6.68 0.18 13.40
N ARG A 133 7.03 1.47 13.32
CA ARG A 133 7.78 2.19 14.36
C ARG A 133 7.18 3.57 14.57
N GLY A 134 7.11 4.01 15.82
CA GLY A 134 6.57 5.31 16.18
C GLY A 134 5.05 5.37 16.05
N ARG A 135 4.55 6.45 15.45
CA ARG A 135 3.12 6.72 15.26
C ARG A 135 2.83 7.27 13.85
N THR A 136 1.57 7.26 13.48
CA THR A 136 1.03 8.02 12.35
C THR A 136 0.70 9.45 12.79
N PHE A 137 0.03 10.22 11.94
CA PHE A 137 -0.34 11.61 12.24
C PHE A 137 -1.47 11.70 13.26
N LEU A 138 -1.34 12.66 14.16
CA LEU A 138 -2.38 13.07 15.10
C LEU A 138 -3.14 14.27 14.53
N PRO A 139 -4.40 14.52 14.94
CA PRO A 139 -5.15 15.69 14.49
C PRO A 139 -4.44 17.03 14.74
N GLU A 140 -3.65 17.11 15.80
CA GLU A 140 -2.84 18.28 16.15
C GLU A 140 -1.64 18.51 15.23
N ASP A 141 -1.17 17.49 14.49
CA ASP A 141 -0.09 17.63 13.52
C ASP A 141 -0.57 18.35 12.24
N SER A 142 -1.88 18.51 12.04
CA SER A 142 -2.44 19.30 10.93
C SER A 142 -2.69 20.77 11.31
N GLN A 143 -2.28 21.19 12.51
CA GLN A 143 -2.42 22.59 12.94
C GLN A 143 -1.22 23.43 12.46
N PRO A 144 -1.43 24.72 12.15
CA PRO A 144 -0.34 25.62 11.79
C PRO A 144 0.78 25.66 12.85
N GLY A 145 2.02 25.50 12.41
CA GLY A 145 3.21 25.41 13.25
C GLY A 145 3.53 23.99 13.77
N ARG A 146 2.69 22.98 13.49
CA ARG A 146 2.87 21.58 13.93
C ARG A 146 2.96 20.57 12.78
N GLU A 147 2.81 21.04 11.55
CA GLU A 147 2.83 20.25 10.31
C GLU A 147 4.22 19.76 9.89
N GLN A 148 5.27 20.12 10.62
CA GLN A 148 6.66 19.73 10.37
C GLN A 148 6.97 18.34 10.91
N VAL A 149 6.11 17.37 10.60
CA VAL A 149 6.29 15.95 10.91
C VAL A 149 6.18 15.11 9.65
N VAL A 150 6.88 13.98 9.64
CA VAL A 150 6.95 13.10 8.48
C VAL A 150 6.83 11.64 8.90
N VAL A 151 6.11 10.86 8.09
CA VAL A 151 6.11 9.40 8.16
C VAL A 151 6.86 8.87 6.95
N LEU A 152 7.81 7.96 7.17
CA LEU A 152 8.66 7.40 6.12
C LEU A 152 8.17 6.04 5.65
N LYS A 153 8.37 5.74 4.37
CA LYS A 153 8.26 4.38 3.86
C LYS A 153 9.41 3.53 4.38
N HIS A 154 9.17 2.25 4.59
CA HIS A 154 10.18 1.31 5.08
C HIS A 154 11.43 1.27 4.18
N SER A 155 11.25 1.18 2.86
CA SER A 155 12.35 1.15 1.88
C SER A 155 13.23 2.39 1.96
N PHE A 156 12.62 3.57 2.01
CA PHE A 156 13.31 4.85 2.12
C PHE A 156 14.14 4.91 3.41
N TRP A 157 13.53 4.54 4.54
CA TRP A 157 14.23 4.47 5.83
C TRP A 157 15.44 3.53 5.82
N GLN A 158 15.30 2.35 5.20
CA GLN A 158 16.40 1.38 5.08
C GLN A 158 17.54 1.91 4.21
N GLN A 159 17.22 2.51 3.06
CA GLN A 159 18.20 2.95 2.08
C GLN A 159 18.95 4.22 2.49
N HIS A 160 18.24 5.21 3.04
CA HIS A 160 18.80 6.53 3.33
C HIS A 160 19.30 6.68 4.77
N PHE A 161 18.72 5.94 5.71
CA PHE A 161 19.07 6.03 7.13
C PHE A 161 19.62 4.71 7.69
N GLY A 162 19.96 3.76 6.81
CA GLY A 162 20.57 2.48 7.19
C GLY A 162 19.71 1.63 8.13
N GLY A 163 18.39 1.88 8.18
CA GLY A 163 17.51 1.21 9.12
C GLY A 163 17.74 1.62 10.59
N ASP A 164 18.20 2.85 10.84
CA ASP A 164 18.43 3.36 12.19
C ASP A 164 17.16 3.24 13.07
N ALA A 165 17.24 2.38 14.09
CA ALA A 165 16.14 2.11 15.02
C ALA A 165 15.73 3.36 15.83
N GLY A 166 16.61 4.35 15.95
CA GLY A 166 16.39 5.62 16.61
C GLY A 166 15.94 6.75 15.68
N ILE A 167 15.51 6.46 14.44
CA ILE A 167 15.07 7.51 13.51
C ILE A 167 13.83 8.28 14.00
N VAL A 168 12.94 7.63 14.74
CA VAL A 168 11.72 8.25 15.27
C VAL A 168 12.10 9.29 16.33
N GLY A 169 11.61 10.51 16.15
CA GLY A 169 11.93 11.68 16.96
C GLY A 169 13.12 12.50 16.42
N LYS A 170 13.86 12.01 15.42
CA LYS A 170 14.93 12.78 14.76
C LYS A 170 14.37 13.71 13.69
N SER A 171 15.07 14.81 13.45
CA SER A 171 14.76 15.73 12.36
C SER A 171 15.50 15.37 11.09
N ILE A 172 14.82 15.45 9.95
CA ILE A 172 15.37 15.34 8.60
C ILE A 172 15.04 16.60 7.81
N SER A 173 15.91 16.98 6.88
CA SER A 173 15.73 18.17 6.05
C SER A 173 14.97 17.82 4.77
N LEU A 174 13.76 18.36 4.63
CA LEU A 174 12.91 18.25 3.43
C LEU A 174 12.60 19.66 2.91
N ASN A 175 12.87 19.93 1.64
CA ASN A 175 12.65 21.25 1.03
C ASN A 175 13.29 22.39 1.86
N GLN A 176 14.50 22.16 2.37
CA GLN A 176 15.26 23.07 3.23
C GLN A 176 14.59 23.40 4.59
N LYS A 177 13.56 22.64 4.99
CA LYS A 177 12.89 22.75 6.29
C LYS A 177 13.11 21.49 7.10
N GLN A 178 13.14 21.63 8.42
CA GLN A 178 13.28 20.49 9.32
C GLN A 178 11.93 19.83 9.56
N PHE A 179 11.86 18.52 9.37
CA PHE A 179 10.71 17.69 9.66
C PHE A 179 11.09 16.62 10.67
N THR A 180 10.28 16.44 11.70
CA THR A 180 10.50 15.38 12.70
C THR A 180 9.89 14.08 12.20
N VAL A 181 10.68 13.02 12.15
CA VAL A 181 10.19 11.68 11.80
C VAL A 181 9.34 11.16 12.95
N VAL A 182 8.04 11.03 12.75
CA VAL A 182 7.12 10.54 13.79
C VAL A 182 6.83 9.05 13.66
N GLY A 183 7.06 8.47 12.48
CA GLY A 183 6.92 7.04 12.28
C GLY A 183 7.50 6.50 10.99
N VAL A 184 7.57 5.17 10.93
CA VAL A 184 7.99 4.41 9.75
C VAL A 184 6.92 3.36 9.45
N MET A 185 6.51 3.28 8.19
CA MET A 185 5.51 2.31 7.74
C MET A 185 6.05 0.87 7.74
N PRO A 186 5.16 -0.13 7.84
CA PRO A 186 5.51 -1.54 7.63
C PRO A 186 6.19 -1.80 6.28
N ALA A 187 6.97 -2.89 6.19
CA ALA A 187 7.70 -3.25 4.98
C ALA A 187 6.78 -3.65 3.81
N ASP A 188 5.61 -4.18 4.13
CA ASP A 188 4.54 -4.57 3.21
C ASP A 188 3.58 -3.41 2.88
N PHE A 189 3.73 -2.25 3.52
CA PHE A 189 2.95 -1.07 3.17
C PHE A 189 3.36 -0.55 1.78
N ASN A 190 2.47 -0.73 0.81
CA ASN A 190 2.68 -0.29 -0.55
C ASN A 190 1.54 0.63 -1.00
N TYR A 191 1.84 1.92 -1.11
CA TYR A 191 0.90 2.89 -1.64
C TYR A 191 0.90 2.89 -3.18
N PRO A 192 -0.26 2.99 -3.85
CA PRO A 192 -0.39 2.80 -5.29
C PRO A 192 0.68 3.48 -6.13
N TYR A 193 1.12 2.79 -7.19
CA TYR A 193 2.15 3.24 -8.15
C TYR A 193 3.53 3.52 -7.54
N ASN A 194 3.82 2.95 -6.36
CA ASN A 194 5.09 3.13 -5.65
C ASN A 194 5.47 4.60 -5.48
N SER A 195 4.44 5.45 -5.40
CA SER A 195 4.54 6.88 -5.72
C SER A 195 4.78 7.75 -4.49
N GLY A 196 4.99 7.16 -3.32
CA GLY A 196 5.23 7.88 -2.08
C GLY A 196 6.33 7.22 -1.28
N GLU A 197 7.45 7.90 -1.11
CA GLU A 197 8.52 7.50 -0.18
C GLU A 197 8.30 8.09 1.21
N MET A 198 7.46 9.13 1.32
CA MET A 198 7.14 9.80 2.58
C MET A 198 5.79 10.52 2.53
N TRP A 199 5.25 10.76 3.71
CA TRP A 199 4.00 11.49 3.93
C TRP A 199 4.24 12.64 4.91
N THR A 200 3.57 13.77 4.70
CA THR A 200 3.48 14.89 5.66
C THR A 200 2.01 15.25 5.88
N PRO A 201 1.68 15.95 6.97
CA PRO A 201 0.39 16.61 7.10
C PRO A 201 0.13 17.57 5.92
N LEU A 202 -1.15 17.74 5.59
CA LEU A 202 -1.64 18.71 4.61
C LEU A 202 -1.66 20.13 5.16
#